data_AF-A0AAN7WN83-F1
#
_entry.id   AF-A0AAN7WN83-F1
#
_cell.length_a   1.000
_cell.length_b   1.000
_cell.length_c   1.000
_cell.angle_alpha   90.00
_cell.angle_beta   90.00
_cell.angle_gamma   90.00
#
_symmetry.space_group_name_H-M   'P 1'
#
loop_
_entity.id
_entity.type
_entity.pdbx_description
1 polymer ?
#
loop_
_entity_poly.entity_id
_entity_poly.type
_entity_poly.pdbx_seq_one_letter_code
_entity_poly.pdbx_strand_id
1 'polypeptide(L)'
;MNSVQSGDETNNWLLDAYLKTLERQIATKEDFLRQALDTIKLLKDQKLKDPRFKEIKPINDKVWKSLLKRSLIFPERSDPIGLSLANCSNLTRKETSESYLDYLNDYKSILEESSTNQKAINSNLLKLINAFKENSDISSAFIVSPQTITNEVLKEQNNKYWEDLKHIVQKNLFHSKTQLSDEDTDTVMSLFQRLINLNDQTPLTVNSFQVNEYTKELYRILLSGDLINVAESKNYGYSEDREVTLINFAEDI
;
A
#
# COMPACT_ATOMS: atom_id res chain seq x y z
N MET A 1 40.31 43.64 -47.61
CA MET A 1 40.06 42.87 -46.37
C MET A 1 40.57 43.71 -45.22
N ASN A 2 39.68 44.44 -44.50
CA ASN A 2 39.95 45.13 -43.21
C ASN A 2 38.69 45.92 -42.77
N SER A 3 37.53 45.26 -42.69
CA SER A 3 36.28 45.93 -42.27
C SER A 3 35.40 45.09 -41.34
N VAL A 4 35.91 43.95 -40.84
CA VAL A 4 35.17 43.05 -39.94
C VAL A 4 35.63 43.18 -38.48
N GLN A 5 36.86 43.67 -38.22
CA GLN A 5 37.38 43.80 -36.86
C GLN A 5 36.96 45.07 -36.11
N SER A 6 36.59 46.16 -36.79
CA SER A 6 36.23 47.41 -36.09
C SER A 6 34.83 47.39 -35.47
N GLY A 7 33.96 46.44 -35.85
CA GLY A 7 32.59 46.33 -35.35
C GLY A 7 32.51 45.75 -33.93
N ASP A 8 33.34 44.76 -33.62
CA ASP A 8 33.34 44.09 -32.32
C ASP A 8 33.92 44.98 -31.20
N GLU A 9 34.98 45.74 -31.48
CA GLU A 9 35.53 46.70 -30.52
C GLU A 9 34.56 47.85 -30.24
N THR A 10 33.80 48.28 -31.25
CA THR A 10 32.76 49.30 -31.07
C THR A 10 31.56 48.85 -30.24
N ASN A 11 31.20 47.57 -30.32
CA ASN A 11 30.10 47.03 -29.53
C ASN A 11 30.49 46.82 -28.07
N ASN A 12 31.76 46.50 -27.82
CA ASN A 12 32.25 46.23 -26.47
C ASN A 12 32.32 47.51 -25.61
N TRP A 13 32.81 48.64 -26.16
CA TRP A 13 32.85 49.88 -25.38
C TRP A 13 31.44 50.41 -25.06
N LEU A 14 30.48 50.22 -25.96
CA LEU A 14 29.10 50.68 -25.77
C LEU A 14 28.42 49.89 -24.65
N LEU A 15 28.65 48.58 -24.61
CA LEU A 15 28.17 47.71 -23.53
C LEU A 15 28.81 48.09 -22.19
N ASP A 16 30.12 48.33 -22.16
CA ASP A 16 30.83 48.77 -20.96
C ASP A 16 30.33 50.13 -20.45
N ALA A 17 30.07 51.08 -21.36
CA ALA A 17 29.50 52.37 -21.01
C ALA A 17 28.07 52.25 -20.45
N TYR A 18 27.27 51.32 -21.01
CA TYR A 18 25.94 51.01 -20.52
C TYR A 18 25.98 50.35 -19.13
N LEU A 19 26.89 49.41 -18.90
CA LEU A 19 27.12 48.77 -17.60
C LEU A 19 27.51 49.79 -16.53
N LYS A 20 28.47 50.68 -16.83
CA LYS A 20 28.84 51.78 -15.91
C LYS A 20 27.66 52.70 -15.60
N THR A 21 26.79 52.95 -16.59
CA THR A 21 25.57 53.75 -16.39
C THR A 21 24.58 53.03 -15.49
N LEU A 22 24.39 51.71 -15.67
CA LEU A 22 23.57 50.87 -14.80
C LEU A 22 24.08 50.89 -13.36
N GLU A 23 25.36 50.63 -13.14
CA GLU A 23 25.99 50.63 -11.81
C GLU A 23 25.81 51.96 -11.10
N ARG A 24 26.07 53.07 -11.82
CA ARG A 24 25.86 54.42 -11.28
C ARG A 24 24.40 54.65 -10.90
N GLN A 25 23.46 54.26 -11.74
CA GLN A 25 22.03 54.46 -11.48
C GLN A 25 21.51 53.56 -10.35
N ILE A 26 22.09 52.37 -10.17
CA ILE A 26 21.82 51.51 -9.02
C ILE A 26 22.33 52.18 -7.74
N ALA A 27 23.59 52.62 -7.71
CA ALA A 27 24.17 53.30 -6.55
C ALA A 27 23.37 54.55 -6.15
N THR A 28 22.98 55.39 -7.12
CA THR A 28 22.12 56.56 -6.86
C THR A 28 20.79 56.18 -6.23
N LYS A 29 20.14 55.10 -6.71
CA LYS A 29 18.86 54.63 -6.15
C LYS A 29 19.03 54.02 -4.75
N GLU A 30 20.13 53.33 -4.51
CA GLU A 30 20.48 52.82 -3.17
C GLU A 30 20.69 53.96 -2.18
N ASP A 31 21.42 55.01 -2.58
CA ASP A 31 21.64 56.19 -1.75
C ASP A 31 20.32 56.95 -1.48
N PHE A 32 19.47 57.11 -2.49
CA PHE A 32 18.14 57.70 -2.31
C PHE A 32 17.29 56.88 -1.32
N LEU A 33 17.34 55.56 -1.41
CA LEU A 33 16.64 54.65 -0.50
C LEU A 33 17.19 54.74 0.92
N ARG A 34 18.51 54.81 1.10
CA ARG A 34 19.13 55.03 2.41
C ARG A 34 18.71 56.36 3.02
N GLN A 35 18.79 57.45 2.26
CA GLN A 35 18.36 58.77 2.71
C GLN A 35 16.87 58.80 3.09
N ALA A 36 16.00 58.16 2.30
CA ALA A 36 14.59 58.04 2.60
C ALA A 36 14.34 57.26 3.91
N LEU A 37 15.03 56.13 4.10
CA LEU A 37 14.92 55.32 5.31
C LEU A 37 15.45 56.07 6.54
N ASP A 38 16.57 56.76 6.44
CA ASP A 38 17.16 57.50 7.55
C ASP A 38 16.30 58.70 7.93
N THR A 39 15.69 59.37 6.95
CA THR A 39 14.70 60.43 7.20
C THR A 39 13.48 59.87 7.91
N ILE A 40 12.96 58.71 7.49
CA ILE A 40 11.84 58.03 8.16
C ILE A 40 12.19 57.69 9.61
N LYS A 41 13.40 57.15 9.86
CA LYS A 41 13.88 56.84 11.23
C LYS A 41 13.97 58.11 12.07
N LEU A 42 14.57 59.18 11.55
CA LEU A 42 14.69 60.45 12.25
C LEU A 42 13.32 61.03 12.62
N LEU A 43 12.35 61.01 11.69
CA LEU A 43 10.98 61.45 11.95
C LEU A 43 10.29 60.57 13.01
N LYS A 44 10.54 59.26 12.99
CA LYS A 44 10.02 58.33 14.00
C LYS A 44 10.61 58.62 15.39
N ASP A 45 11.91 58.85 15.47
CA ASP A 45 12.61 59.13 16.73
C ASP A 45 12.23 60.49 17.30
N GLN A 46 12.04 61.51 16.45
CA GLN A 46 11.49 62.81 16.85
C GLN A 46 10.06 62.67 17.38
N LYS A 47 9.23 61.84 16.73
CA LYS A 47 7.86 61.57 17.16
C LYS A 47 7.79 60.82 18.50
N LEU A 48 8.74 59.91 18.76
CA LEU A 48 8.85 59.18 20.03
C LEU A 48 9.29 60.10 21.19
N LYS A 49 10.05 61.16 20.90
CA LYS A 49 10.48 62.17 21.89
C LYS A 49 9.41 63.20 22.22
N ASP A 50 8.36 63.35 21.40
CA ASP A 50 7.25 64.25 21.69
C ASP A 50 6.17 63.53 22.55
N PRO A 51 5.98 63.92 23.82
CA PRO A 51 5.03 63.26 24.72
C PRO A 51 3.56 63.33 24.27
N ARG A 52 3.24 64.14 23.24
CA ARG A 52 1.91 64.27 22.63
C ARG A 52 1.56 63.17 21.62
N PHE A 53 2.51 62.31 21.25
CA PHE A 53 2.36 61.31 20.19
C PHE A 53 2.25 59.85 20.69
N LYS A 54 1.73 59.64 21.90
CA LYS A 54 1.55 58.31 22.51
C LYS A 54 0.56 57.39 21.77
N GLU A 55 -0.26 57.92 20.86
CA GLU A 55 -1.23 57.13 20.10
C GLU A 55 -0.88 57.08 18.61
N ILE A 56 -0.93 55.87 18.04
CA ILE A 56 -0.88 55.66 16.59
C ILE A 56 -2.18 56.22 16.02
N LYS A 57 -2.14 57.47 15.55
CA LYS A 57 -3.28 58.06 14.87
C LYS A 57 -3.60 57.25 13.61
N PRO A 58 -4.88 56.95 13.34
CA PRO A 58 -5.29 56.29 12.10
C PRO A 58 -4.86 57.11 10.89
N ILE A 59 -4.60 56.43 9.77
CA ILE A 59 -4.21 57.06 8.51
C ILE A 59 -5.30 58.07 8.13
N ASN A 60 -4.90 59.32 7.90
CA ASN A 60 -5.83 60.36 7.48
C ASN A 60 -6.22 60.14 6.01
N ASP A 61 -7.48 59.78 5.76
CA ASP A 61 -8.02 59.53 4.42
C ASP A 61 -7.79 60.67 3.43
N LYS A 62 -7.79 61.93 3.90
CA LYS A 62 -7.54 63.09 3.03
C LYS A 62 -6.08 63.14 2.57
N VAL A 63 -5.14 62.74 3.44
CA VAL A 63 -3.71 62.65 3.13
C VAL A 63 -3.42 61.46 2.22
N TRP A 64 -4.06 60.31 2.47
CA TRP A 64 -3.93 59.14 1.61
C TRP A 64 -4.42 59.42 0.18
N LYS A 65 -5.60 60.04 0.05
CA LYS A 65 -6.14 60.45 -1.26
C LYS A 65 -5.30 61.51 -1.97
N SER A 66 -4.54 62.34 -1.25
CA SER A 66 -3.63 63.30 -1.88
C SER A 66 -2.34 62.63 -2.35
N LEU A 67 -1.83 61.65 -1.58
CA LEU A 67 -0.64 60.88 -1.94
C LEU A 67 -0.83 60.11 -3.24
N LEU A 68 -1.96 59.40 -3.39
CA LEU A 68 -2.27 58.62 -4.59
C LEU A 68 -2.38 59.45 -5.88
N LYS A 69 -2.59 60.77 -5.77
CA LYS A 69 -2.66 61.66 -6.93
C LYS A 69 -1.29 62.04 -7.49
N ARG A 70 -0.21 61.78 -6.76
CA ARG A 70 1.13 62.26 -7.11
C ARG A 70 2.12 61.10 -7.21
N SER A 71 2.82 60.99 -8.34
CA SER A 71 4.00 60.13 -8.44
C SER A 71 5.15 60.72 -7.62
N LEU A 72 5.84 59.87 -6.86
CA LEU A 72 6.89 60.25 -5.92
C LEU A 72 8.29 60.19 -6.53
N ILE A 73 8.50 59.32 -7.52
CA ILE A 73 9.80 59.10 -8.15
C ILE A 73 9.61 59.25 -9.65
N PHE A 74 10.40 60.14 -10.25
CA PHE A 74 10.44 60.34 -11.68
C PHE A 74 11.80 59.85 -12.19
N PRO A 75 11.83 58.96 -13.19
CA PRO A 75 13.08 58.51 -13.76
C PRO A 75 13.78 59.65 -14.50
N GLU A 76 15.10 59.71 -14.38
CA GLU A 76 15.92 60.62 -15.17
C GLU A 76 16.02 60.15 -16.62
N ARG A 77 16.39 61.05 -17.54
CA ARG A 77 16.55 60.70 -18.96
C ARG A 77 17.63 59.62 -19.20
N SER A 78 18.64 59.56 -18.34
CA SER A 78 19.71 58.57 -18.37
C SER A 78 19.40 57.29 -17.60
N ASP A 79 18.20 57.17 -17.01
CA ASP A 79 17.83 56.02 -16.21
C ASP A 79 17.45 54.83 -17.11
N PRO A 80 18.23 53.73 -17.13
CA PRO A 80 17.94 52.56 -17.95
C PRO A 80 16.78 51.71 -17.43
N ILE A 81 16.04 52.17 -16.41
CA ILE A 81 14.97 51.43 -15.72
C ILE A 81 13.96 50.76 -16.66
N GLY A 82 13.59 51.43 -17.77
CA GLY A 82 12.64 50.87 -18.75
C GLY A 82 13.17 49.61 -19.44
N LEU A 83 14.42 49.63 -19.89
CA LEU A 83 15.07 48.46 -20.50
C LEU A 83 15.33 47.37 -19.47
N SER A 84 15.77 47.74 -18.26
CA SER A 84 16.00 46.79 -17.17
C SER A 84 14.72 46.04 -16.78
N LEU A 85 13.61 46.76 -16.59
CA LEU A 85 12.31 46.17 -16.27
C LEU A 85 11.79 45.29 -17.40
N ALA A 86 11.86 45.77 -18.65
CA ALA A 86 11.41 45.00 -19.80
C ALA A 86 12.22 43.70 -19.96
N ASN A 87 13.55 43.78 -19.82
CA ASN A 87 14.41 42.61 -19.93
C ASN A 87 14.16 41.61 -18.80
N CYS A 88 14.20 42.05 -17.53
CA CYS A 88 13.97 41.17 -16.39
C CYS A 88 12.58 40.53 -16.43
N SER A 89 11.54 41.30 -16.76
CA SER A 89 10.17 40.80 -16.88
C SER A 89 10.05 39.75 -17.98
N ASN A 90 10.57 40.04 -19.18
CA ASN A 90 10.47 39.10 -20.30
C ASN A 90 11.31 37.85 -20.09
N LEU A 91 12.52 37.97 -19.53
CA LEU A 91 13.38 36.84 -19.22
C LEU A 91 12.73 35.94 -18.18
N THR A 92 12.30 36.53 -17.06
CA THR A 92 11.61 35.78 -15.98
C THR A 92 10.36 35.11 -16.52
N ARG A 93 9.55 35.81 -17.32
CA ARG A 93 8.34 35.23 -17.92
C ARG A 93 8.67 34.06 -18.84
N LYS A 94 9.74 34.17 -19.64
CA LYS A 94 10.17 33.09 -20.53
C LYS A 94 10.59 31.86 -19.72
N GLU A 95 11.52 32.03 -18.79
CA GLU A 95 12.06 30.95 -17.96
C GLU A 95 10.96 30.26 -17.14
N THR A 96 10.07 31.04 -16.53
CA THR A 96 8.95 30.50 -15.75
C THR A 96 7.91 29.80 -16.64
N SER A 97 7.67 30.30 -17.86
CA SER A 97 6.76 29.65 -18.81
C SER A 97 7.34 28.33 -19.32
N GLU A 98 8.63 28.28 -19.63
CA GLU A 98 9.34 27.05 -20.03
C GLU A 98 9.27 26.01 -18.91
N SER A 99 9.64 26.38 -17.68
CA SER A 99 9.55 25.49 -16.52
C SER A 99 8.12 24.99 -16.26
N TYR A 100 7.11 25.85 -16.46
CA TYR A 100 5.72 25.45 -16.31
C TYR A 100 5.24 24.50 -17.41
N LEU A 101 5.72 24.67 -18.64
CA LEU A 101 5.43 23.74 -19.73
C LEU A 101 6.05 22.36 -19.47
N ASP A 102 7.27 22.30 -18.94
CA ASP A 102 7.90 21.03 -18.56
C ASP A 102 7.07 20.31 -17.49
N TYR A 103 6.67 21.04 -16.44
CA TYR A 103 5.78 20.51 -15.41
C TYR A 103 4.45 19.97 -15.99
N LEU A 104 3.84 20.70 -16.93
CA LEU A 104 2.59 20.28 -17.56
C LEU A 104 2.77 19.04 -18.43
N ASN A 105 3.90 18.89 -19.11
CA ASN A 105 4.20 17.72 -19.93
C ASN A 105 4.34 16.47 -19.05
N ASP A 106 5.07 16.58 -17.94
CA ASP A 106 5.21 15.49 -16.97
C ASP A 106 3.84 15.11 -16.38
N TYR A 107 3.07 16.11 -15.95
CA TYR A 107 1.74 15.89 -15.40
C TYR A 107 0.77 15.27 -16.42
N LYS A 108 0.86 15.68 -17.69
CA LYS A 108 0.05 15.11 -18.78
C LYS A 108 0.32 13.62 -18.93
N SER A 109 1.59 13.19 -18.91
CA SER A 109 1.93 11.77 -19.04
C SER A 109 1.30 10.93 -17.92
N ILE A 110 1.36 11.43 -16.68
CA ILE A 110 0.74 10.77 -15.53
C ILE A 110 -0.78 10.67 -15.71
N LEU A 111 -1.41 11.74 -16.20
CA LEU A 111 -2.85 11.78 -16.42
C LEU A 111 -3.29 10.81 -17.53
N GLU A 112 -2.51 10.70 -18.60
CA GLU A 112 -2.75 9.76 -19.70
C GLU A 112 -2.66 8.31 -19.20
N GLU A 113 -1.61 7.97 -18.46
CA GLU A 113 -1.45 6.66 -17.85
C GLU A 113 -2.62 6.33 -16.91
N SER A 114 -2.94 7.23 -15.98
CA SER A 114 -4.09 7.08 -15.08
C SER A 114 -5.41 6.90 -15.83
N SER A 115 -5.63 7.66 -16.91
CA SER A 115 -6.81 7.51 -17.76
C SER A 115 -6.88 6.13 -18.42
N THR A 116 -5.76 5.62 -18.94
CA THR A 116 -5.71 4.27 -19.54
C THR A 116 -5.99 3.18 -18.52
N ASN A 117 -5.39 3.26 -17.33
CA ASN A 117 -5.61 2.32 -16.24
C ASN A 117 -7.07 2.33 -15.78
N GLN A 118 -7.67 3.51 -15.60
CA GLN A 118 -9.07 3.61 -15.19
C GLN A 118 -10.03 3.07 -16.27
N LYS A 119 -9.73 3.29 -17.56
CA LYS A 119 -10.50 2.69 -18.67
C LYS A 119 -10.41 1.16 -18.66
N ALA A 120 -9.22 0.60 -18.40
CA ALA A 120 -9.03 -0.84 -18.31
C ALA A 120 -9.80 -1.44 -17.12
N ILE A 121 -9.74 -0.81 -15.95
CA ILE A 121 -10.51 -1.20 -14.76
C ILE A 121 -12.01 -1.16 -15.07
N ASN A 122 -12.50 -0.06 -15.64
CA ASN A 122 -13.91 0.08 -15.98
C ASN A 122 -14.36 -1.00 -16.99
N SER A 123 -13.52 -1.34 -17.98
CA SER A 123 -13.80 -2.43 -18.92
C SER A 123 -13.90 -3.78 -18.22
N ASN A 124 -12.97 -4.08 -17.29
CA ASN A 124 -12.99 -5.31 -16.53
C ASN A 124 -14.20 -5.40 -15.60
N LEU A 125 -14.58 -4.30 -14.94
CA LEU A 125 -15.79 -4.24 -14.13
C LEU A 125 -17.05 -4.45 -14.96
N LEU A 126 -17.12 -3.91 -16.18
CA LEU A 126 -18.24 -4.18 -17.09
C LEU A 126 -18.31 -5.66 -17.47
N LYS A 127 -17.16 -6.30 -17.76
CA LYS A 127 -17.11 -7.75 -18.02
C LYS A 127 -17.58 -8.55 -16.81
N LEU A 128 -17.14 -8.17 -15.61
CA LEU A 128 -17.54 -8.81 -14.36
C LEU A 128 -19.07 -8.67 -14.13
N ILE A 129 -19.62 -7.48 -14.34
CA ILE A 129 -21.07 -7.24 -14.26
C ILE A 129 -21.82 -8.11 -15.27
N ASN A 130 -21.31 -8.21 -16.51
CA ASN A 130 -21.93 -9.07 -17.52
C ASN A 130 -21.87 -10.55 -17.14
N ALA A 131 -20.73 -11.02 -16.61
CA ALA A 131 -20.61 -12.39 -16.10
C ALA A 131 -21.57 -12.66 -14.92
N PHE A 132 -21.77 -11.69 -14.02
CA PHE A 132 -22.78 -11.81 -12.96
C PHE A 132 -24.20 -11.83 -13.51
N LYS A 133 -24.51 -11.03 -14.54
CA LYS A 133 -25.82 -11.05 -15.20
C LYS A 133 -26.09 -12.37 -15.90
N GLU A 134 -25.13 -12.86 -16.68
CA GLU A 134 -25.19 -14.17 -17.33
C GLU A 134 -25.38 -15.30 -16.30
N ASN A 135 -24.65 -15.27 -15.18
CA ASN A 135 -24.85 -16.22 -14.09
C ASN A 135 -26.17 -16.04 -13.32
N SER A 136 -26.73 -14.82 -13.28
CA SER A 136 -28.04 -14.57 -12.66
C SER A 136 -29.20 -15.09 -13.52
N ASP A 137 -29.05 -15.11 -14.85
CA ASP A 137 -30.01 -15.80 -15.74
C ASP A 137 -29.89 -17.33 -15.62
N ILE A 138 -28.69 -17.83 -15.30
CA ILE A 138 -28.42 -19.24 -14.94
C ILE A 138 -28.89 -19.57 -13.51
N SER A 139 -29.37 -18.60 -12.71
CA SER A 139 -30.01 -18.87 -11.41
C SER A 139 -31.31 -19.69 -11.51
N SER A 140 -31.79 -19.97 -12.74
CA SER A 140 -32.82 -20.97 -13.03
C SER A 140 -32.29 -22.41 -13.17
N ALA A 141 -30.97 -22.58 -13.35
CA ALA A 141 -30.28 -23.86 -13.31
C ALA A 141 -29.63 -24.03 -11.94
N PHE A 142 -30.38 -24.65 -11.00
CA PHE A 142 -29.90 -25.20 -9.73
C PHE A 142 -28.59 -24.60 -9.23
N ILE A 143 -28.67 -23.41 -8.62
CA ILE A 143 -27.64 -23.00 -7.67
C ILE A 143 -27.63 -24.11 -6.62
N VAL A 144 -26.68 -25.04 -6.73
CA VAL A 144 -26.25 -25.84 -5.59
C VAL A 144 -25.80 -24.78 -4.61
N SER A 145 -26.68 -24.46 -3.67
CA SER A 145 -26.39 -23.53 -2.59
C SER A 145 -25.00 -23.91 -2.10
N PRO A 146 -24.00 -23.01 -2.13
CA PRO A 146 -22.75 -23.32 -1.50
C PRO A 146 -23.15 -23.63 -0.07
N GLN A 147 -23.10 -24.92 0.30
CA GLN A 147 -23.43 -25.35 1.64
C GLN A 147 -22.52 -24.52 2.51
N THR A 148 -23.07 -23.52 3.17
CA THR A 148 -22.34 -22.75 4.16
C THR A 148 -21.88 -23.82 5.14
N ILE A 149 -20.59 -24.17 5.09
CA ILE A 149 -20.01 -25.20 5.94
C ILE A 149 -20.05 -24.59 7.33
N THR A 150 -21.19 -24.74 7.99
CA THR A 150 -21.35 -24.41 9.39
C THR A 150 -20.72 -25.53 10.19
N ASN A 151 -20.29 -25.21 11.42
CA ASN A 151 -19.75 -26.22 12.33
C ASN A 151 -20.73 -27.38 12.60
N GLU A 152 -22.03 -27.16 12.39
CA GLU A 152 -23.07 -28.18 12.51
C GLU A 152 -23.00 -29.18 11.35
N VAL A 153 -22.81 -28.71 10.11
CA VAL A 153 -22.63 -29.56 8.92
C VAL A 153 -21.36 -30.40 9.05
N LEU A 154 -20.27 -29.85 9.60
CA LEU A 154 -19.04 -30.60 9.84
C LEU A 154 -19.21 -31.71 10.90
N LYS A 155 -19.97 -31.43 11.96
CA LYS A 155 -20.30 -32.46 12.98
C LYS A 155 -21.17 -33.56 12.40
N GLU A 156 -22.16 -33.21 11.59
CA GLU A 156 -23.02 -34.19 10.92
C GLU A 156 -22.24 -35.05 9.92
N GLN A 157 -21.33 -34.43 9.14
CA GLN A 157 -20.43 -35.15 8.25
C GLN A 157 -19.48 -36.08 9.01
N ASN A 158 -18.90 -35.63 10.13
CA ASN A 158 -18.04 -36.48 10.96
C ASN A 158 -18.81 -37.69 11.52
N ASN A 159 -20.03 -37.48 12.02
CA ASN A 159 -20.89 -38.58 12.48
C ASN A 159 -21.20 -39.56 11.34
N LYS A 160 -21.49 -39.05 10.14
CA LYS A 160 -21.70 -39.89 8.96
C LYS A 160 -20.46 -40.73 8.62
N TYR A 161 -19.25 -40.15 8.69
CA TYR A 161 -18.02 -40.89 8.45
C TYR A 161 -17.77 -41.99 9.49
N TRP A 162 -18.13 -41.77 10.76
CA TRP A 162 -18.07 -42.82 11.78
C TRP A 162 -19.04 -43.97 11.51
N GLU A 163 -20.26 -43.66 11.04
CA GLU A 163 -21.24 -44.68 10.64
C GLU A 163 -20.81 -45.43 9.38
N ASP A 164 -20.30 -44.73 8.36
CA ASP A 164 -19.78 -45.34 7.14
C ASP A 164 -18.58 -46.26 7.46
N LEU A 165 -17.69 -45.83 8.37
CA LEU A 165 -16.57 -46.64 8.85
C LEU A 165 -17.08 -47.90 9.57
N LYS A 166 -18.07 -47.77 10.46
CA LYS A 166 -18.69 -48.92 11.14
C LYS A 166 -19.26 -49.92 10.14
N HIS A 167 -19.98 -49.44 9.12
CA HIS A 167 -20.52 -50.29 8.07
C HIS A 167 -19.42 -50.99 7.24
N ILE A 168 -18.31 -50.30 6.95
CA ILE A 168 -17.15 -50.90 6.25
C ILE A 168 -16.52 -52.00 7.11
N VAL A 169 -16.33 -51.77 8.41
CA VAL A 169 -15.77 -52.76 9.34
C VAL A 169 -16.66 -54.01 9.41
N GLN A 170 -17.97 -53.82 9.52
CA GLN A 170 -18.93 -54.94 9.62
C GLN A 170 -19.04 -55.78 8.36
N LYS A 171 -18.90 -55.16 7.18
CA LYS A 171 -19.28 -55.79 5.90
C LYS A 171 -18.11 -56.15 4.99
N ASN A 172 -17.01 -55.38 5.04
CA ASN A 172 -16.02 -55.36 3.96
C ASN A 172 -14.56 -55.46 4.43
N LEU A 173 -14.24 -55.13 5.68
CA LEU A 173 -12.83 -55.00 6.11
C LEU A 173 -12.13 -56.35 6.30
N PHE A 174 -12.86 -57.39 6.75
CA PHE A 174 -12.32 -58.71 7.01
C PHE A 174 -12.81 -59.71 5.96
N HIS A 175 -11.90 -60.55 5.46
CA HIS A 175 -12.21 -61.49 4.37
C HIS A 175 -12.96 -62.75 4.85
N SER A 176 -13.31 -62.84 6.13
CA SER A 176 -14.08 -63.96 6.67
C SER A 176 -15.53 -63.87 6.18
N LYS A 177 -16.05 -64.95 5.60
CA LYS A 177 -17.40 -65.02 4.97
C LYS A 177 -18.57 -64.96 5.97
N THR A 178 -18.34 -64.44 7.17
CA THR A 178 -19.32 -64.32 8.26
C THR A 178 -19.33 -62.88 8.71
N GLN A 179 -20.50 -62.24 8.70
CA GLN A 179 -20.70 -60.93 9.32
C GLN A 179 -20.12 -60.96 10.74
N LEU A 180 -19.29 -59.99 11.09
CA LEU A 180 -18.75 -59.90 12.45
C LEU A 180 -19.91 -59.75 13.45
N SER A 181 -19.74 -60.32 14.64
CA SER A 181 -20.62 -60.04 15.77
C SER A 181 -20.58 -58.55 16.10
N ASP A 182 -21.66 -57.99 16.63
CA ASP A 182 -21.71 -56.59 17.07
C ASP A 182 -20.64 -56.32 18.15
N GLU A 183 -20.37 -57.31 19.01
CA GLU A 183 -19.32 -57.23 20.05
C GLU A 183 -17.91 -57.12 19.44
N ASP A 184 -17.60 -57.90 18.40
CA ASP A 184 -16.29 -57.85 17.73
C ASP A 184 -16.13 -56.55 16.93
N THR A 185 -17.21 -56.07 16.31
CA THR A 185 -17.23 -54.79 15.61
C THR A 185 -16.95 -53.63 16.56
N ASP A 186 -17.59 -53.63 17.74
CA ASP A 186 -17.40 -52.59 18.74
C ASP A 186 -15.96 -52.59 19.30
N THR A 187 -15.33 -53.77 19.45
CA THR A 187 -13.91 -53.83 19.83
C THR A 187 -12.99 -53.25 18.76
N VAL A 188 -13.24 -53.52 17.47
CA VAL A 188 -12.47 -52.96 16.34
C VAL A 188 -12.68 -51.45 16.21
N MET A 189 -13.93 -50.98 16.36
CA MET A 189 -14.26 -49.56 16.34
C MET A 189 -13.65 -48.79 17.51
N SER A 190 -13.57 -49.41 18.69
CA SER A 190 -12.87 -48.83 19.85
C SER A 190 -11.37 -48.64 19.59
N LEU A 191 -10.74 -49.55 18.84
CA LEU A 191 -9.36 -49.41 18.41
C LEU A 191 -9.21 -48.30 17.36
N PHE A 192 -10.12 -48.17 16.39
CA PHE A 192 -10.13 -47.06 15.45
C PHE A 192 -10.32 -45.71 16.14
N GLN A 193 -11.21 -45.62 17.12
CA GLN A 193 -11.39 -44.41 17.92
C GLN A 193 -10.11 -44.02 18.66
N ARG A 194 -9.38 -45.00 19.23
CA ARG A 194 -8.10 -44.76 19.90
C ARG A 194 -6.95 -44.44 18.93
N LEU A 195 -6.97 -44.98 17.71
CA LEU A 195 -6.01 -44.66 16.66
C LEU A 195 -6.19 -43.25 16.09
N ILE A 196 -7.45 -42.82 15.93
CA ILE A 196 -7.80 -41.53 15.34
C ILE A 196 -7.75 -40.41 16.40
N ASN A 197 -8.20 -40.68 17.63
CA ASN A 197 -8.12 -39.73 18.73
C ASN A 197 -6.79 -39.90 19.49
N LEU A 198 -5.74 -39.26 18.97
CA LEU A 198 -4.40 -39.20 19.59
C LEU A 198 -4.35 -38.50 20.98
N ASN A 199 -5.50 -38.09 21.54
CA ASN A 199 -5.61 -37.36 22.81
C ASN A 199 -5.70 -38.26 24.06
N ASP A 200 -5.78 -39.59 23.90
CA ASP A 200 -5.80 -40.49 25.06
C ASP A 200 -4.38 -40.75 25.57
N GLN A 201 -4.17 -40.49 26.86
CA GLN A 201 -2.89 -40.58 27.60
C GLN A 201 -2.27 -42.00 27.68
N THR A 202 -2.78 -42.96 26.91
CA THR A 202 -2.26 -44.32 26.85
C THR A 202 -1.78 -44.62 25.43
N PRO A 203 -0.46 -44.77 25.20
CA PRO A 203 0.05 -45.14 23.89
C PRO A 203 -0.52 -46.51 23.50
N LEU A 204 -1.02 -46.62 22.26
CA LEU A 204 -1.57 -47.86 21.76
C LEU A 204 -0.42 -48.83 21.51
N THR A 205 -0.34 -49.92 22.28
CA THR A 205 0.74 -50.91 22.17
C THR A 205 0.33 -52.06 21.26
N VAL A 206 1.29 -52.76 20.67
CA VAL A 206 1.02 -53.95 19.83
C VAL A 206 0.15 -55.00 20.55
N ASN A 207 0.24 -55.07 21.89
CA ASN A 207 -0.56 -55.98 22.71
C ASN A 207 -2.07 -55.69 22.64
N SER A 208 -2.49 -54.44 22.42
CA SER A 208 -3.92 -54.11 22.27
C SER A 208 -4.53 -54.67 20.98
N PHE A 209 -3.70 -55.00 19.99
CA PHE A 209 -4.12 -55.66 18.76
C PHE A 209 -4.09 -57.20 18.85
N GLN A 210 -3.66 -57.77 19.98
CA GLN A 210 -3.57 -59.22 20.13
C GLN A 210 -4.81 -59.86 20.78
N VAL A 211 -5.80 -59.05 21.16
CA VAL A 211 -7.00 -59.46 21.91
C VAL A 211 -7.92 -60.38 21.10
N ASN A 212 -8.04 -60.16 19.79
CA ASN A 212 -8.95 -60.91 18.93
C ASN A 212 -8.27 -61.23 17.58
N GLU A 213 -8.76 -62.24 16.86
CA GLU A 213 -8.22 -62.60 15.54
C GLU A 213 -8.41 -61.46 14.53
N TYR A 214 -9.55 -60.78 14.61
CA TYR A 214 -9.87 -59.60 13.79
C TYR A 214 -9.01 -58.37 14.10
N THR A 215 -8.61 -58.18 15.37
CA THR A 215 -7.73 -57.05 15.72
C THR A 215 -6.28 -57.30 15.30
N LYS A 216 -5.85 -58.56 15.23
CA LYS A 216 -4.59 -58.96 14.60
C LYS A 216 -4.61 -58.78 13.08
N GLU A 217 -5.72 -59.11 12.43
CA GLU A 217 -5.90 -58.89 10.99
C GLU A 217 -5.92 -57.40 10.66
N LEU A 218 -6.58 -56.57 11.47
CA LEU A 218 -6.53 -55.12 11.36
C LEU A 218 -5.09 -54.59 11.45
N TYR A 219 -4.31 -55.05 12.43
CA TYR A 219 -2.91 -54.64 12.57
C TYR A 219 -2.08 -55.02 11.33
N ARG A 220 -2.31 -56.20 10.74
CA ARG A 220 -1.67 -56.61 9.49
C ARG A 220 -2.09 -55.74 8.31
N ILE A 221 -3.38 -55.41 8.20
CA ILE A 221 -3.91 -54.54 7.15
C ILE A 221 -3.27 -53.15 7.25
N LEU A 222 -3.29 -52.55 8.43
CA LEU A 222 -2.69 -51.24 8.69
C LEU A 222 -1.19 -51.22 8.40
N LEU A 223 -0.46 -52.28 8.75
CA LEU A 223 0.96 -52.41 8.45
C LEU A 223 1.21 -52.63 6.95
N SER A 224 0.40 -53.45 6.28
CA SER A 224 0.53 -53.71 4.84
C SER A 224 0.15 -52.51 3.98
N GLY A 225 -0.69 -51.62 4.50
CA GLY A 225 -1.07 -50.37 3.86
C GLY A 225 -0.12 -49.21 4.17
N ASP A 226 0.96 -49.44 4.92
CA ASP A 226 1.86 -48.40 5.44
C ASP A 226 1.09 -47.23 6.09
N LEU A 227 0.03 -47.53 6.87
CA LEU A 227 -0.83 -46.51 7.49
C LEU A 227 -0.47 -46.24 8.96
N ILE A 228 0.46 -47.01 9.52
CA ILE A 228 0.89 -46.93 10.91
C ILE A 228 2.42 -46.85 11.02
N ASN A 229 2.89 -46.05 11.98
CA ASN A 229 4.26 -46.02 12.43
C ASN A 229 4.40 -46.87 13.69
N VAL A 230 5.33 -47.82 13.67
CA VAL A 230 5.64 -48.68 14.81
C VAL A 230 6.98 -48.23 15.39
N ALA A 231 6.96 -47.55 16.53
CA ALA A 231 8.14 -47.05 17.21
C ALA A 231 8.37 -47.81 18.54
N GLU A 232 9.63 -47.97 18.95
CA GLU A 232 9.94 -48.47 20.29
C GLU A 232 9.57 -47.39 21.32
N SER A 233 8.82 -47.76 22.36
CA SER A 233 8.37 -46.82 23.39
C SER A 233 9.56 -46.07 23.99
N LYS A 234 9.50 -44.74 23.99
CA LYS A 234 10.53 -43.87 24.59
C LYS A 234 10.39 -43.75 26.11
N ASN A 235 9.42 -44.43 26.73
CA ASN A 235 9.16 -44.34 28.16
C ASN A 235 9.80 -45.50 28.94
N TYR A 236 10.65 -45.10 29.88
CA TYR A 236 11.49 -45.92 30.75
C TYR A 236 10.87 -47.23 31.30
N GLY A 237 11.60 -48.33 31.09
CA GLY A 237 11.65 -49.47 32.02
C GLY A 237 10.74 -50.66 31.71
N TYR A 238 11.30 -51.67 31.05
CA TYR A 238 10.86 -53.07 31.07
C TYR A 238 9.48 -53.43 30.46
N SER A 239 9.15 -52.94 29.26
CA SER A 239 8.31 -53.75 28.36
C SER A 239 8.82 -53.66 26.92
N GLU A 240 8.85 -54.80 26.22
CA GLU A 240 9.11 -54.90 24.77
C GLU A 240 7.92 -54.38 23.95
N ASP A 241 7.21 -53.38 24.46
CA ASP A 241 5.97 -52.90 23.87
C ASP A 241 6.27 -51.81 22.86
N ARG A 242 6.10 -52.17 21.59
CA ARG A 242 6.13 -51.22 20.48
C ARG A 242 4.85 -50.40 20.48
N GLU A 243 4.99 -49.09 20.36
CA GLU A 243 3.88 -48.14 20.24
C GLU A 243 3.47 -48.03 18.76
N VAL A 244 2.17 -48.01 18.51
CA VAL A 244 1.56 -47.92 17.18
C VAL A 244 0.87 -46.58 17.08
N THR A 245 1.35 -45.71 16.18
CA THR A 245 0.72 -44.43 15.88
C THR A 245 0.24 -44.42 14.43
N LEU A 246 -0.90 -43.77 14.17
CA LEU A 246 -1.36 -43.52 12.81
C LEU A 246 -0.43 -42.48 12.14
N ILE A 247 -0.22 -42.59 10.84
CA ILE A 247 0.44 -41.52 10.08
C ILE A 247 -0.38 -40.23 10.20
N ASN A 248 0.30 -39.09 10.31
CA ASN A 248 -0.37 -37.80 10.41
C ASN A 248 -0.91 -37.39 9.03
N PHE A 249 -2.20 -37.61 8.80
CA PHE A 249 -2.88 -37.18 7.58
C PHE A 249 -3.23 -35.69 7.55
N ALA A 250 -2.96 -34.94 8.64
CA ALA A 250 -3.30 -33.52 8.77
C ALA A 250 -2.09 -32.57 8.64
N GLU A 251 -0.86 -33.08 8.49
CA GLU A 251 0.36 -32.26 8.48
C GLU A 251 0.70 -31.62 7.11
N ASP A 252 -0.01 -32.00 6.03
CA ASP A 252 0.20 -31.49 4.65
C ASP A 252 -0.97 -30.64 4.10
N ILE A 253 -1.66 -29.88 4.96
CA ILE A 253 -2.65 -28.85 4.56
C ILE A 253 -2.20 -27.46 5.00
#